data_AF-A0A3N7E8F1-F1
#
_entry.id   AF-A0A3N7E8F1-F1
#
_cell.length_a   1.000
_cell.length_b   1.000
_cell.length_c   1.000
_cell.angle_alpha   90.00
_cell.angle_beta   90.00
_cell.angle_gamma   90.00
#
_symmetry.space_group_name_H-M   'P 1'
#
loop_
_entity.id
_entity.type
_entity.pdbx_description
1 polymer ?
#
loop_
_entity_poly.entity_id
_entity_poly.type
_entity_poly.pdbx_seq_one_letter_code
_entity_poly.pdbx_strand_id
1 'polypeptide(L)'
;MQVPCQLVYKADAPLWRTTARFLHPTGAPRTGMRALHPVPAPCGFTRWRRFFTQALRDLPNRSVASAPVSTPCTTRKHAVSHPQHSAPAAHPPAPGRRHLLVSALGLVGSSSLLALTGCGGALASEASVRFINATVDDTQADFYLGSTQEVSKLANGGAITSWRTVDAESTQFALYKGGGATAQLTETRALEEDSYTSVLAYGSLANSLRFRFFAESSASADSGKVKVRLFHAAENLGGMDLYITNTSSLSGLSPTATVTAYGELSDFSTVTSGTYRIRITTRNDQSNVLFDTTTQVNLSSLSVHTLVVAPRPSGSYPNVSALQEKGDSALLANALATG
;
A
#
# COMPACT_ATOMS: atom_id res chain seq x y z
N MET A 1 -11.41 -4.20 69.85
CA MET A 1 -11.36 -5.50 69.16
C MET A 1 -10.68 -5.26 67.80
N GLN A 2 -9.47 -5.82 67.63
CA GLN A 2 -8.61 -5.97 66.41
C GLN A 2 -8.43 -4.76 65.45
N VAL A 3 -7.30 -4.03 65.49
CA VAL A 3 -5.96 -4.26 64.87
C VAL A 3 -5.95 -4.25 63.32
N PRO A 4 -5.19 -3.35 62.66
CA PRO A 4 -4.93 -3.37 61.21
C PRO A 4 -3.59 -4.07 60.86
N CYS A 5 -3.54 -4.74 59.69
CA CYS A 5 -2.32 -5.26 59.05
C CYS A 5 -2.45 -5.00 57.53
N GLN A 6 -1.69 -4.05 56.95
CA GLN A 6 -0.38 -4.20 56.28
C GLN A 6 -0.43 -4.97 54.95
N LEU A 7 -0.05 -4.30 53.85
CA LEU A 7 0.81 -4.92 52.84
C LEU A 7 1.75 -3.87 52.22
N VAL A 8 3.03 -4.22 52.28
CA VAL A 8 4.23 -3.51 51.83
C VAL A 8 4.60 -4.05 50.44
N TYR A 9 5.10 -3.21 49.54
CA TYR A 9 6.27 -3.57 48.73
C TYR A 9 7.16 -2.36 48.46
N LYS A 10 8.43 -2.52 48.83
CA LYS A 10 9.54 -1.56 48.76
C LYS A 10 10.06 -1.40 47.33
N ALA A 11 10.32 -0.16 46.95
CA ALA A 11 11.38 0.20 46.00
C ALA A 11 12.73 0.15 46.72
N ASP A 12 13.82 -0.16 45.99
CA ASP A 12 15.12 0.51 46.12
C ASP A 12 16.15 -0.12 45.16
N ALA A 13 16.76 0.75 44.33
CA ALA A 13 18.06 0.52 43.69
C ALA A 13 19.19 0.86 44.70
N PRO A 14 20.44 0.41 44.46
CA PRO A 14 21.47 1.44 44.27
C PRO A 14 22.61 1.08 43.30
N LEU A 15 23.24 2.16 42.83
CA LEU A 15 24.47 2.27 42.04
C LEU A 15 25.73 1.98 42.88
N TRP A 16 26.77 1.39 42.26
CA TRP A 16 28.16 1.79 42.48
C TRP A 16 29.05 1.43 41.27
N ARG A 17 29.99 2.33 40.95
CA ARG A 17 31.08 2.18 39.97
C ARG A 17 32.26 1.43 40.63
N THR A 18 33.09 0.69 39.90
CA THR A 18 34.39 1.12 39.30
C THR A 18 35.30 -0.09 38.98
N THR A 19 35.82 -0.12 37.74
CA THR A 19 37.14 -0.62 37.25
C THR A 19 37.64 -2.08 37.39
N ALA A 20 38.04 -2.58 36.20
CA ALA A 20 39.28 -3.29 35.86
C ALA A 20 39.36 -4.82 36.00
N ARG A 21 39.43 -5.54 34.87
CA ARG A 21 40.70 -6.10 34.33
C ARG A 21 40.51 -6.82 32.99
N PHE A 22 41.43 -6.52 32.07
CA PHE A 22 41.78 -7.30 30.89
C PHE A 22 42.16 -8.75 31.24
N LEU A 23 41.81 -9.72 30.37
CA LEU A 23 42.65 -10.85 29.93
C LEU A 23 41.92 -11.71 28.87
N HIS A 24 42.35 -11.61 27.63
CA HIS A 24 42.41 -12.69 26.63
C HIS A 24 43.92 -12.80 26.24
N PRO A 25 44.42 -13.84 25.55
CA PRO A 25 43.79 -15.05 24.98
C PRO A 25 44.59 -16.34 25.31
N THR A 26 44.16 -17.51 24.81
CA THR A 26 44.98 -18.55 24.13
C THR A 26 44.31 -19.93 24.19
N GLY A 27 44.33 -20.67 23.07
CA GLY A 27 44.19 -22.14 23.08
C GLY A 27 43.23 -22.74 22.04
N ALA A 28 43.75 -23.08 20.87
CA ALA A 28 43.27 -24.15 19.99
C ALA A 28 44.51 -24.97 19.55
N PRO A 29 44.42 -26.15 18.88
CA PRO A 29 43.37 -27.17 18.77
C PRO A 29 43.92 -28.61 19.05
N ARG A 30 43.04 -29.63 19.17
CA ARG A 30 43.40 -31.06 18.98
C ARG A 30 42.18 -31.83 18.41
N THR A 31 42.17 -32.20 17.13
CA THR A 31 42.49 -33.54 16.56
C THR A 31 41.83 -34.75 17.23
N GLY A 32 40.93 -35.40 16.48
CA GLY A 32 40.41 -36.75 16.73
C GLY A 32 39.86 -37.35 15.43
N MET A 33 40.58 -38.34 14.88
CA MET A 33 40.26 -39.15 13.68
C MET A 33 39.26 -40.29 13.96
N ARG A 34 38.78 -40.89 12.85
CA ARG A 34 38.16 -42.23 12.63
C ARG A 34 36.62 -42.25 12.55
N ALA A 35 35.97 -43.00 11.66
CA ALA A 35 36.38 -43.89 10.57
C ALA A 35 35.20 -44.11 9.60
N LEU A 36 35.52 -44.36 8.33
CA LEU A 36 34.66 -44.92 7.28
C LEU A 36 34.42 -46.42 7.50
N HIS A 37 33.21 -46.92 7.23
CA HIS A 37 32.94 -48.30 6.79
C HIS A 37 31.60 -48.38 6.00
N PRO A 38 31.39 -49.43 5.18
CA PRO A 38 30.62 -49.38 3.93
C PRO A 38 29.20 -50.00 3.96
N VAL A 39 28.54 -49.84 2.81
CA VAL A 39 27.22 -50.34 2.31
C VAL A 39 26.96 -51.83 2.58
N PRO A 40 25.68 -52.27 2.65
CA PRO A 40 25.17 -53.10 1.54
C PRO A 40 23.72 -52.76 1.10
N ALA A 41 23.48 -52.75 -0.21
CA ALA A 41 22.19 -53.08 -0.80
C ALA A 41 22.12 -54.61 -0.99
N PRO A 42 20.90 -55.19 -1.07
CA PRO A 42 20.59 -55.94 -2.29
C PRO A 42 19.13 -55.80 -2.78
N CYS A 43 19.01 -55.89 -4.11
CA CYS A 43 18.08 -56.69 -4.94
C CYS A 43 16.72 -57.11 -4.30
N GLY A 44 15.56 -57.04 -4.96
CA GLY A 44 15.17 -56.77 -6.34
C GLY A 44 13.72 -57.23 -6.58
N PHE A 45 13.18 -56.78 -7.73
CA PHE A 45 12.05 -57.33 -8.53
C PHE A 45 10.65 -57.54 -7.91
N THR A 46 9.62 -56.96 -8.56
CA THR A 46 8.60 -57.66 -9.41
C THR A 46 7.72 -56.60 -10.11
N ARG A 47 8.03 -56.16 -11.34
CA ARG A 47 7.43 -56.56 -12.64
C ARG A 47 5.89 -56.76 -12.65
N TRP A 48 5.17 -55.80 -13.23
CA TRP A 48 3.93 -56.07 -13.98
C TRP A 48 4.10 -55.58 -15.43
N ARG A 49 4.05 -56.54 -16.36
CA ARG A 49 3.86 -56.33 -17.81
C ARG A 49 2.39 -56.53 -18.11
N ARG A 50 1.78 -55.71 -18.99
CA ARG A 50 1.03 -56.10 -20.21
C ARG A 50 0.89 -54.85 -21.09
N PHE A 51 1.59 -54.78 -22.22
CA PHE A 51 1.16 -55.18 -23.57
C PHE A 51 0.15 -54.22 -24.21
N PHE A 52 0.61 -53.35 -25.13
CA PHE A 52 0.12 -53.36 -26.51
C PHE A 52 1.20 -52.81 -27.48
N THR A 53 1.49 -53.65 -28.45
CA THR A 53 2.33 -53.59 -29.66
C THR A 53 1.88 -52.40 -30.55
N GLN A 54 2.71 -51.46 -31.02
CA GLN A 54 3.82 -51.50 -32.00
C GLN A 54 3.40 -51.83 -33.44
N ALA A 55 3.48 -50.83 -34.33
CA ALA A 55 4.01 -50.89 -35.72
C ALA A 55 4.00 -49.44 -36.28
N LEU A 56 5.14 -48.76 -36.53
CA LEU A 56 6.02 -48.84 -37.72
C LEU A 56 5.26 -48.38 -39.01
N ARG A 57 5.80 -47.58 -39.95
CA ARG A 57 7.15 -47.10 -40.26
C ARG A 57 7.04 -46.10 -41.45
N ASP A 58 8.07 -45.27 -41.60
CA ASP A 58 8.69 -44.78 -42.87
C ASP A 58 7.97 -43.80 -43.84
N LEU A 59 8.42 -42.53 -43.78
CA LEU A 59 8.99 -41.63 -44.84
C LEU A 59 8.18 -41.35 -46.15
N PRO A 60 8.48 -40.30 -46.99
CA PRO A 60 9.54 -39.27 -46.94
C PRO A 60 9.11 -37.81 -47.27
N ASN A 61 10.06 -36.92 -46.99
CA ASN A 61 10.42 -35.63 -47.59
C ASN A 61 9.74 -35.23 -48.94
N ARG A 62 9.17 -34.01 -49.01
CA ARG A 62 9.16 -33.17 -50.23
C ARG A 62 9.04 -31.68 -49.89
N SER A 63 10.04 -30.95 -50.36
CA SER A 63 10.10 -29.51 -50.62
C SER A 63 9.07 -29.07 -51.66
N VAL A 64 8.69 -27.77 -51.65
CA VAL A 64 8.62 -26.85 -52.82
C VAL A 64 7.94 -25.50 -52.44
N ALA A 65 8.67 -24.42 -52.74
CA ALA A 65 8.29 -23.09 -53.25
C ALA A 65 7.25 -22.16 -52.57
N SER A 66 7.78 -21.05 -52.02
CA SER A 66 7.52 -19.64 -52.38
C SER A 66 6.23 -19.24 -53.13
N ALA A 67 5.49 -18.25 -52.56
CA ALA A 67 5.13 -16.97 -53.20
C ALA A 67 4.45 -15.98 -52.20
N PRO A 68 4.53 -14.66 -52.43
CA PRO A 68 4.09 -13.59 -51.52
C PRO A 68 2.76 -12.92 -51.92
N VAL A 69 2.09 -12.23 -50.98
CA VAL A 69 0.92 -11.35 -51.24
C VAL A 69 1.02 -10.15 -50.28
N SER A 70 1.69 -9.06 -50.69
CA SER A 70 1.17 -7.83 -51.32
C SER A 70 0.28 -6.93 -50.44
N THR A 71 0.86 -5.78 -50.09
CA THR A 71 0.24 -4.51 -49.69
C THR A 71 -0.65 -3.91 -50.79
N PRO A 72 -1.56 -2.99 -50.44
CA PRO A 72 -1.89 -1.87 -51.30
C PRO A 72 -1.43 -0.54 -50.69
N CYS A 73 -0.57 0.14 -51.45
CA CYS A 73 -0.29 1.56 -51.36
C CYS A 73 -1.22 2.27 -52.37
N THR A 74 -1.90 3.33 -51.94
CA THR A 74 -2.48 4.33 -52.87
C THR A 74 -1.97 5.70 -52.50
N THR A 75 -1.35 6.34 -53.48
CA THR A 75 -0.67 7.63 -53.43
C THR A 75 -1.60 8.77 -53.85
N ARG A 76 -1.46 9.88 -53.10
CA ARG A 76 -1.27 11.28 -53.56
C ARG A 76 -2.41 11.98 -54.31
N LYS A 77 -2.87 13.12 -53.75
CA LYS A 77 -2.93 14.42 -54.46
C LYS A 77 -2.59 15.57 -53.50
N HIS A 78 -1.62 16.39 -53.93
CA HIS A 78 -1.24 17.68 -53.35
C HIS A 78 -2.23 18.76 -53.79
N ALA A 79 -2.51 19.71 -52.91
CA ALA A 79 -2.78 21.10 -53.28
C ALA A 79 -2.30 22.02 -52.15
N VAL A 80 -1.44 22.97 -52.51
CA VAL A 80 -0.89 24.04 -51.67
C VAL A 80 -1.53 25.35 -52.13
N SER A 81 -2.03 26.17 -51.20
CA SER A 81 -1.93 27.64 -51.25
C SER A 81 -2.42 28.28 -49.94
N HIS A 82 -1.56 29.12 -49.36
CA HIS A 82 -1.74 30.04 -48.21
C HIS A 82 -2.71 31.22 -48.50
N PRO A 83 -2.78 32.28 -47.66
CA PRO A 83 -3.39 32.41 -46.32
C PRO A 83 -4.43 33.57 -46.32
N GLN A 84 -5.05 33.95 -45.18
CA GLN A 84 -5.22 35.35 -44.70
C GLN A 84 -6.15 35.47 -43.45
N HIS A 85 -5.70 36.32 -42.52
CA HIS A 85 -6.40 37.19 -41.56
C HIS A 85 -7.13 36.68 -40.28
N SER A 86 -6.40 36.84 -39.17
CA SER A 86 -6.67 37.52 -37.87
C SER A 86 -8.08 37.89 -37.38
N ALA A 87 -8.40 37.37 -36.17
CA ALA A 87 -8.97 38.00 -34.95
C ALA A 87 -10.43 38.55 -34.95
N PRO A 88 -11.07 38.86 -33.78
CA PRO A 88 -10.77 38.53 -32.37
C PRO A 88 -11.97 37.89 -31.58
N ALA A 89 -11.70 37.64 -30.30
CA ALA A 89 -12.55 37.06 -29.25
C ALA A 89 -13.81 37.89 -28.86
N ALA A 90 -14.84 37.18 -28.37
CA ALA A 90 -15.96 37.76 -27.63
C ALA A 90 -16.47 36.81 -26.53
N HIS A 91 -16.49 37.29 -25.28
CA HIS A 91 -17.20 36.73 -24.13
C HIS A 91 -18.73 36.93 -24.26
N PRO A 92 -19.54 36.11 -23.56
CA PRO A 92 -20.61 36.67 -22.71
C PRO A 92 -20.86 35.79 -21.43
N PRO A 93 -21.88 36.05 -20.58
CA PRO A 93 -21.74 36.85 -19.36
C PRO A 93 -22.16 36.12 -18.05
N ALA A 94 -21.88 36.77 -16.91
CA ALA A 94 -22.21 36.32 -15.56
C ALA A 94 -23.74 36.34 -15.24
N PRO A 95 -24.24 35.46 -14.35
CA PRO A 95 -25.62 35.50 -13.88
C PRO A 95 -25.81 36.52 -12.73
N GLY A 96 -26.84 37.34 -12.88
CA GLY A 96 -27.15 38.48 -12.02
C GLY A 96 -27.81 38.14 -10.68
N ARG A 97 -27.48 38.96 -9.67
CA ARG A 97 -28.16 39.10 -8.38
C ARG A 97 -29.60 39.57 -8.59
N ARG A 98 -30.57 38.84 -8.04
CA ARG A 98 -31.94 39.34 -7.86
C ARG A 98 -32.18 39.61 -6.38
N HIS A 99 -32.27 40.89 -6.07
CA HIS A 99 -32.86 41.40 -4.83
C HIS A 99 -34.38 41.32 -4.96
N LEU A 100 -35.04 40.69 -3.99
CA LEU A 100 -36.48 40.79 -3.79
C LEU A 100 -36.70 41.38 -2.39
N LEU A 101 -37.14 42.64 -2.37
CA LEU A 101 -37.77 43.31 -1.24
C LEU A 101 -39.29 43.16 -1.41
N VAL A 102 -39.96 42.60 -0.41
CA VAL A 102 -41.42 42.79 -0.22
C VAL A 102 -41.67 43.06 1.27
N SER A 103 -42.52 44.05 1.49
CA SER A 103 -42.73 44.83 2.69
C SER A 103 -43.82 44.27 3.62
N ALA A 104 -43.64 44.58 4.91
CA ALA A 104 -44.59 45.16 5.88
C ALA A 104 -45.88 44.43 6.35
N LEU A 105 -45.94 44.33 7.70
CA LEU A 105 -47.05 44.59 8.63
C LEU A 105 -48.24 43.61 8.76
N GLY A 106 -48.45 43.11 10.00
CA GLY A 106 -49.80 43.05 10.58
C GLY A 106 -50.20 41.83 11.42
N LEU A 107 -49.94 41.91 12.74
CA LEU A 107 -50.82 41.56 13.88
C LEU A 107 -51.39 40.13 14.13
N VAL A 108 -51.32 39.80 15.44
CA VAL A 108 -52.13 38.88 16.28
C VAL A 108 -51.67 37.42 16.41
N GLY A 109 -51.08 37.15 17.59
CA GLY A 109 -51.54 36.07 18.47
C GLY A 109 -51.12 34.65 18.13
N SER A 110 -50.02 34.21 18.72
CA SER A 110 -49.89 32.86 19.31
C SER A 110 -48.54 32.80 20.03
N SER A 111 -48.57 32.99 21.35
CA SER A 111 -47.45 32.69 22.24
C SER A 111 -47.27 31.17 22.31
N SER A 112 -46.82 30.58 21.21
CA SER A 112 -46.27 29.23 21.20
C SER A 112 -44.79 29.39 21.46
N LEU A 113 -44.38 29.12 22.69
CA LEU A 113 -43.00 28.83 23.04
C LEU A 113 -42.56 27.66 22.15
N LEU A 114 -41.98 27.96 21.00
CA LEU A 114 -41.10 27.05 20.29
C LEU A 114 -39.92 26.83 21.23
N ALA A 115 -40.06 25.84 22.11
CA ALA A 115 -38.92 25.13 22.62
C ALA A 115 -38.18 24.61 21.38
N LEU A 116 -37.16 25.36 20.95
CA LEU A 116 -36.02 24.74 20.31
C LEU A 116 -35.52 23.73 21.34
N THR A 117 -36.05 22.51 21.28
CA THR A 117 -35.26 21.33 21.59
C THR A 117 -34.14 21.34 20.57
N GLY A 118 -33.13 22.17 20.83
CA GLY A 118 -31.80 21.93 20.33
C GLY A 118 -31.51 20.52 20.82
N CYS A 119 -31.55 19.57 19.89
CA CYS A 119 -30.93 18.28 20.13
C CYS A 119 -29.47 18.62 20.39
N GLY A 120 -29.14 18.78 21.66
CA GLY A 120 -27.78 18.74 22.16
C GLY A 120 -27.28 17.33 21.92
N GLY A 121 -27.02 16.99 20.64
CA GLY A 121 -25.96 16.07 20.35
C GLY A 121 -24.74 16.76 20.91
N ALA A 122 -24.19 16.21 22.00
CA ALA A 122 -22.79 16.46 22.32
C ALA A 122 -22.06 16.39 20.99
N LEU A 123 -21.27 17.42 20.64
CA LEU A 123 -20.40 17.33 19.48
C LEU A 123 -19.61 16.04 19.70
N ALA A 124 -19.94 15.01 18.93
CA ALA A 124 -19.29 13.73 19.11
C ALA A 124 -17.81 14.03 18.86
N SER A 125 -16.93 13.53 19.73
CA SER A 125 -15.51 13.55 19.44
C SER A 125 -15.32 12.87 18.08
N GLU A 126 -14.61 13.50 17.16
CA GLU A 126 -14.45 13.00 15.78
C GLU A 126 -13.02 12.48 15.55
N ALA A 127 -12.90 11.50 14.66
CA ALA A 127 -11.65 10.98 14.14
C ALA A 127 -11.67 10.95 12.61
N SER A 128 -10.49 10.86 11.98
CA SER A 128 -10.33 10.78 10.54
C SER A 128 -9.77 9.43 10.09
N VAL A 129 -10.46 8.76 9.17
CA VAL A 129 -10.02 7.49 8.58
C VAL A 129 -9.94 7.56 7.06
N ARG A 130 -8.97 6.86 6.47
CA ARG A 130 -8.95 6.56 5.03
C ARG A 130 -8.65 5.08 4.81
N PHE A 131 -9.20 4.50 3.75
CA PHE A 131 -9.10 3.08 3.48
C PHE A 131 -8.21 2.80 2.29
N ILE A 132 -7.46 1.70 2.37
CA ILE A 132 -6.60 1.20 1.29
C ILE A 132 -6.93 -0.27 1.05
N ASN A 133 -7.15 -0.64 -0.21
CA ASN A 133 -7.34 -2.03 -0.60
C ASN A 133 -6.09 -2.59 -1.31
N ALA A 134 -5.30 -3.38 -0.58
CA ALA A 134 -4.15 -4.14 -1.07
C ALA A 134 -4.37 -5.66 -0.87
N THR A 135 -5.61 -6.13 -0.92
CA THR A 135 -5.92 -7.57 -0.96
C THR A 135 -5.28 -8.23 -2.18
N VAL A 136 -5.13 -9.55 -2.20
CA VAL A 136 -4.48 -10.26 -3.31
C VAL A 136 -5.48 -10.72 -4.37
N ASP A 137 -6.66 -11.16 -3.93
CA ASP A 137 -7.63 -11.93 -4.70
C ASP A 137 -9.04 -11.32 -4.72
N ASP A 138 -9.22 -10.14 -4.11
CA ASP A 138 -10.48 -9.41 -4.19
C ASP A 138 -10.37 -8.17 -5.07
N THR A 139 -11.08 -8.17 -6.19
CA THR A 139 -11.03 -7.08 -7.17
C THR A 139 -11.59 -5.77 -6.63
N GLN A 140 -12.54 -5.84 -5.70
CA GLN A 140 -13.20 -4.70 -5.06
C GLN A 140 -13.62 -5.10 -3.65
N ALA A 141 -13.38 -4.23 -2.66
CA ALA A 141 -13.78 -4.46 -1.28
C ALA A 141 -14.69 -3.33 -0.78
N ASP A 142 -15.61 -3.69 0.11
CA ASP A 142 -16.44 -2.74 0.85
C ASP A 142 -15.90 -2.64 2.29
N PHE A 143 -15.88 -1.44 2.85
CA PHE A 143 -15.41 -1.19 4.21
C PHE A 143 -16.54 -0.61 5.05
N TYR A 144 -16.71 -1.15 6.25
CA TYR A 144 -17.73 -0.78 7.21
C TYR A 144 -17.11 -0.40 8.55
N LEU A 145 -17.71 0.58 9.22
CA LEU A 145 -17.50 0.88 10.63
C LEU A 145 -18.82 0.62 11.37
N GLY A 146 -18.81 -0.34 12.29
CA GLY A 146 -20.03 -0.87 12.89
C GLY A 146 -20.98 -1.41 11.82
N SER A 147 -22.19 -0.85 11.73
CA SER A 147 -23.18 -1.19 10.71
C SER A 147 -23.18 -0.27 9.49
N THR A 148 -22.35 0.78 9.48
CA THR A 148 -22.35 1.81 8.43
C THR A 148 -21.35 1.46 7.34
N GLN A 149 -21.80 1.44 6.08
CA GLN A 149 -20.90 1.27 4.93
C GLN A 149 -20.20 2.59 4.64
N GLU A 150 -18.92 2.67 5.00
CA GLU A 150 -18.10 3.85 4.71
C GLU A 150 -17.64 3.86 3.26
N VAL A 151 -17.26 2.71 2.73
CA VAL A 151 -16.71 2.59 1.38
C VAL A 151 -17.39 1.46 0.63
N SER A 152 -17.81 1.75 -0.59
CA SER A 152 -18.30 0.74 -1.53
C SER A 152 -17.34 0.59 -2.71
N LYS A 153 -17.05 -0.65 -3.07
CA LYS A 153 -16.32 -1.09 -4.26
C LYS A 153 -14.94 -0.46 -4.43
N LEU A 154 -14.18 -0.34 -3.33
CA LEU A 154 -12.81 0.15 -3.41
C LEU A 154 -11.96 -0.87 -4.18
N ALA A 155 -11.45 -0.46 -5.33
CA ALA A 155 -10.69 -1.34 -6.22
C ALA A 155 -9.43 -1.90 -5.55
N ASN A 156 -9.04 -3.10 -5.96
CA ASN A 156 -7.75 -3.70 -5.65
C ASN A 156 -6.57 -2.83 -6.15
N GLY A 157 -5.33 -3.23 -5.84
CA GLY A 157 -4.15 -2.62 -6.43
C GLY A 157 -3.65 -1.41 -5.67
N GLY A 158 -4.01 -1.29 -4.39
CA GLY A 158 -3.62 -0.19 -3.53
C GLY A 158 -4.50 1.06 -3.69
N ALA A 159 -5.73 0.94 -4.20
CA ALA A 159 -6.63 2.09 -4.27
C ALA A 159 -6.90 2.66 -2.86
N ILE A 160 -7.02 3.98 -2.78
CA ILE A 160 -7.05 4.75 -1.53
C ILE A 160 -8.26 5.68 -1.56
N THR A 161 -8.96 5.86 -0.44
CA THR A 161 -10.02 6.86 -0.32
C THR A 161 -9.47 8.22 0.10
N SER A 162 -10.27 9.28 -0.09
CA SER A 162 -10.10 10.49 0.70
C SER A 162 -10.31 10.20 2.19
N TRP A 163 -9.91 11.15 3.04
CA TRP A 163 -10.27 11.15 4.46
C TRP A 163 -11.78 11.19 4.65
N ARG A 164 -12.24 10.52 5.70
CA ARG A 164 -13.63 10.46 6.16
C ARG A 164 -13.65 10.76 7.65
N THR A 165 -14.54 11.64 8.05
CA THR A 165 -14.82 11.94 9.46
C THR A 165 -15.77 10.88 10.01
N VAL A 166 -15.42 10.31 11.16
CA VAL A 166 -16.16 9.25 11.84
C VAL A 166 -16.15 9.53 13.34
N ASP A 167 -17.04 8.88 14.09
CA ASP A 167 -17.08 9.01 15.54
C ASP A 167 -15.78 8.46 16.18
N ALA A 168 -15.21 9.22 17.11
CA ALA A 168 -14.06 8.82 17.91
C ALA A 168 -14.51 7.92 19.07
N GLU A 169 -14.68 6.65 18.76
CA GLU A 169 -15.10 5.63 19.71
C GLU A 169 -14.48 4.27 19.39
N SER A 170 -14.78 3.28 20.24
CA SER A 170 -14.50 1.88 19.93
C SER A 170 -15.49 1.36 18.90
N THR A 171 -15.03 1.19 17.66
CA THR A 171 -15.86 0.74 16.54
C THR A 171 -15.30 -0.52 15.90
N GLN A 172 -16.18 -1.32 15.29
CA GLN A 172 -15.77 -2.51 14.54
C GLN A 172 -15.48 -2.13 13.09
N PHE A 173 -14.24 -2.31 12.66
CA PHE A 173 -13.87 -2.28 11.26
C PHE A 173 -14.24 -3.61 10.63
N ALA A 174 -14.91 -3.60 9.49
CA ALA A 174 -15.22 -4.79 8.73
C ALA A 174 -14.91 -4.61 7.25
N LEU A 175 -14.36 -5.66 6.64
CA LEU A 175 -14.18 -5.77 5.20
C LEU A 175 -15.16 -6.81 4.69
N TYR A 176 -15.85 -6.45 3.63
CA TYR A 176 -16.70 -7.34 2.84
C TYR A 176 -16.11 -7.44 1.45
N LYS A 177 -16.30 -8.61 0.81
CA LYS A 177 -16.16 -8.69 -0.64
C LYS A 177 -17.09 -7.67 -1.28
N GLY A 178 -16.66 -6.97 -2.33
CA GLY A 178 -17.48 -5.91 -2.96
C GLY A 178 -18.89 -6.39 -3.33
N GLY A 179 -19.92 -5.77 -2.73
CA GLY A 179 -21.33 -6.13 -2.88
C GLY A 179 -21.75 -7.44 -2.20
N GLY A 180 -20.88 -8.06 -1.40
CA GLY A 180 -21.15 -9.27 -0.63
C GLY A 180 -21.94 -9.00 0.64
N ALA A 181 -22.64 -10.02 1.15
CA ALA A 181 -23.51 -9.90 2.33
C ALA A 181 -22.84 -10.37 3.65
N THR A 182 -21.61 -10.90 3.59
CA THR A 182 -20.92 -11.49 4.74
C THR A 182 -19.55 -10.87 4.93
N ALA A 183 -19.25 -10.46 6.16
CA ALA A 183 -17.94 -9.93 6.53
C ALA A 183 -16.87 -10.99 6.31
N GLN A 184 -15.79 -10.62 5.63
CA GLN A 184 -14.63 -11.47 5.39
C GLN A 184 -13.56 -11.27 6.47
N LEU A 185 -13.51 -10.07 7.04
CA LEU A 185 -12.62 -9.73 8.14
C LEU A 185 -13.31 -8.69 9.03
N THR A 186 -13.16 -8.84 10.34
CA THR A 186 -13.62 -7.87 11.33
C THR A 186 -12.55 -7.62 12.38
N GLU A 187 -12.36 -6.39 12.82
CA GLU A 187 -11.46 -6.03 13.90
C GLU A 187 -11.99 -4.80 14.65
N THR A 188 -12.08 -4.88 15.98
CA THR A 188 -12.50 -3.74 16.80
C THR A 188 -11.30 -2.88 17.18
N ARG A 189 -11.42 -1.57 16.99
CA ARG A 189 -10.38 -0.59 17.36
C ARG A 189 -11.04 0.65 17.98
N ALA A 190 -10.37 1.20 18.99
CA ALA A 190 -10.69 2.52 19.51
C ALA A 190 -10.07 3.58 18.61
N LEU A 191 -10.89 4.55 18.20
CA LEU A 191 -10.47 5.78 17.56
C LEU A 191 -10.47 6.89 18.60
N GLU A 192 -9.37 7.63 18.68
CA GLU A 192 -9.22 8.76 19.60
C GLU A 192 -9.68 10.05 18.91
N GLU A 193 -10.13 11.02 19.70
CA GLU A 193 -10.47 12.36 19.21
C GLU A 193 -9.27 13.00 18.49
N ASP A 194 -9.54 13.73 17.40
CA ASP A 194 -8.55 14.43 16.58
C ASP A 194 -7.44 13.50 16.00
N SER A 195 -7.71 12.19 15.93
CA SER A 195 -6.76 11.21 15.39
C SER A 195 -6.96 10.99 13.88
N TYR A 196 -5.86 10.60 13.21
CA TYR A 196 -5.84 10.25 11.80
C TYR A 196 -5.31 8.82 11.64
N THR A 197 -6.07 7.96 10.97
CA THR A 197 -5.70 6.56 10.76
C THR A 197 -5.89 6.11 9.32
N SER A 198 -4.82 5.65 8.69
CA SER A 198 -4.91 4.90 7.43
C SER A 198 -5.17 3.43 7.71
N VAL A 199 -6.26 2.89 7.17
CA VAL A 199 -6.70 1.50 7.35
C VAL A 199 -6.44 0.73 6.06
N LEU A 200 -5.42 -0.12 6.09
CA LEU A 200 -5.06 -0.99 4.97
C LEU A 200 -5.66 -2.38 5.17
N ALA A 201 -6.43 -2.87 4.20
CA ALA A 201 -6.72 -4.29 4.07
C ALA A 201 -5.71 -4.95 3.12
N TYR A 202 -5.15 -6.09 3.51
CA TYR A 202 -4.19 -6.84 2.70
C TYR A 202 -4.27 -8.35 2.97
N GLY A 203 -3.73 -9.15 2.05
CA GLY A 203 -3.81 -10.62 2.08
C GLY A 203 -4.92 -11.20 1.21
N SER A 204 -5.08 -12.52 1.27
CA SER A 204 -6.05 -13.30 0.49
C SER A 204 -7.33 -13.56 1.29
N LEU A 205 -8.48 -13.43 0.63
CA LEU A 205 -9.82 -13.77 1.12
C LEU A 205 -9.89 -15.18 1.73
N ALA A 206 -9.10 -16.12 1.22
CA ALA A 206 -9.19 -17.52 1.63
C ALA A 206 -8.71 -17.74 3.08
N ASN A 207 -7.65 -17.04 3.52
CA ASN A 207 -7.00 -17.39 4.79
C ASN A 207 -5.96 -16.38 5.33
N SER A 208 -5.63 -15.30 4.62
CA SER A 208 -4.58 -14.36 5.07
C SER A 208 -5.03 -12.90 5.17
N LEU A 209 -6.34 -12.62 5.08
CA LEU A 209 -6.86 -11.26 5.26
C LEU A 209 -6.50 -10.66 6.61
N ARG A 210 -5.98 -9.44 6.56
CA ARG A 210 -5.59 -8.66 7.73
C ARG A 210 -5.86 -7.18 7.52
N PHE A 211 -6.14 -6.49 8.62
CA PHE A 211 -6.02 -5.04 8.66
C PHE A 211 -4.63 -4.65 9.14
N ARG A 212 -4.15 -3.52 8.63
CA ARG A 212 -3.03 -2.76 9.20
C ARG A 212 -3.50 -1.33 9.40
N PHE A 213 -3.44 -0.88 10.64
CA PHE A 213 -3.75 0.48 11.03
C PHE A 213 -2.46 1.28 11.12
N PHE A 214 -2.32 2.33 10.32
CA PHE A 214 -1.24 3.30 10.44
C PHE A 214 -1.80 4.54 11.13
N ALA A 215 -1.51 4.68 12.42
CA ALA A 215 -1.74 5.93 13.12
C ALA A 215 -0.80 7.01 12.54
N GLU A 216 -1.37 8.15 12.18
CA GLU A 216 -0.65 9.26 11.55
C GLU A 216 -0.41 10.36 12.58
N SER A 217 0.49 10.05 13.51
CA SER A 217 0.82 10.90 14.66
C SER A 217 2.33 11.16 14.76
N SER A 218 3.08 10.92 13.69
CA SER A 218 4.52 11.14 13.70
C SER A 218 4.84 12.64 13.76
N ALA A 219 5.92 12.99 14.45
CA ALA A 219 6.47 14.33 14.34
C ALA A 219 6.89 14.58 12.88
N SER A 220 6.63 15.80 12.39
CA SER A 220 7.06 16.26 11.07
C SER A 220 8.54 15.99 10.81
N ALA A 221 8.93 15.93 9.55
CA ALA A 221 10.35 15.97 9.20
C ALA A 221 10.95 17.34 9.51
N ASP A 222 12.28 17.43 9.51
CA ASP A 222 12.98 18.71 9.61
C ASP A 222 12.75 19.57 8.35
N SER A 223 13.02 20.87 8.46
CA SER A 223 12.97 21.78 7.32
C SER A 223 13.90 21.31 6.19
N GLY A 224 13.40 21.29 4.96
CA GLY A 224 14.11 20.77 3.79
C GLY A 224 14.19 19.24 3.74
N LYS A 225 13.48 18.51 4.61
CA LYS A 225 13.49 17.05 4.69
C LYS A 225 12.08 16.46 4.60
N VAL A 226 12.06 15.17 4.31
CA VAL A 226 10.88 14.28 4.33
C VAL A 226 11.26 12.98 5.05
N LYS A 227 10.32 12.40 5.81
CA LYS A 227 10.45 11.04 6.35
C LYS A 227 9.67 10.06 5.46
N VAL A 228 10.26 8.93 5.11
CA VAL A 228 9.63 7.89 4.30
C VAL A 228 9.81 6.53 4.95
N ARG A 229 8.80 5.67 4.89
CA ARG A 229 8.92 4.24 5.25
C ARG A 229 8.15 3.38 4.26
N LEU A 230 8.48 2.10 4.21
CA LEU A 230 7.91 1.14 3.27
C LEU A 230 7.12 0.06 4.02
N PHE A 231 5.94 -0.29 3.51
CA PHE A 231 5.14 -1.43 3.97
C PHE A 231 4.97 -2.48 2.87
N HIS A 232 5.20 -3.75 3.21
CA HIS A 232 5.12 -4.87 2.28
C HIS A 232 3.73 -5.54 2.29
N ALA A 233 2.81 -5.10 1.44
CA ALA A 233 1.47 -5.71 1.33
C ALA A 233 1.35 -6.76 0.19
N ALA A 234 2.38 -6.96 -0.62
CA ALA A 234 2.34 -7.86 -1.79
C ALA A 234 2.83 -9.29 -1.47
N GLU A 235 1.95 -10.18 -1.00
CA GLU A 235 2.29 -11.54 -0.51
C GLU A 235 3.15 -12.39 -1.47
N ASN A 236 2.99 -12.22 -2.78
CA ASN A 236 3.72 -12.99 -3.80
C ASN A 236 5.14 -12.47 -4.10
N LEU A 237 5.56 -11.37 -3.48
CA LEU A 237 6.90 -10.81 -3.65
C LEU A 237 7.78 -11.17 -2.45
N GLY A 238 9.07 -11.39 -2.72
CA GLY A 238 10.08 -11.50 -1.66
C GLY A 238 10.44 -10.12 -1.09
N GLY A 239 11.47 -10.08 -0.24
CA GLY A 239 11.99 -8.81 0.29
C GLY A 239 12.32 -7.80 -0.81
N MET A 240 12.19 -6.52 -0.49
CA MET A 240 12.27 -5.41 -1.44
C MET A 240 13.14 -4.26 -0.92
N ASP A 241 13.77 -3.56 -1.86
CA ASP A 241 14.58 -2.37 -1.62
C ASP A 241 13.95 -1.15 -2.29
N LEU A 242 13.70 -0.09 -1.51
CA LEU A 242 13.20 1.20 -1.97
C LEU A 242 14.36 2.11 -2.37
N TYR A 243 14.25 2.75 -3.53
CA TYR A 243 15.16 3.78 -3.99
C TYR A 243 14.39 5.05 -4.33
N ILE A 244 14.67 6.13 -3.60
CA ILE A 244 14.18 7.48 -3.90
C ILE A 244 15.33 8.30 -4.46
N THR A 245 15.44 8.33 -5.79
CA THR A 245 16.57 8.98 -6.47
C THR A 245 16.31 9.19 -7.96
N ASN A 246 16.85 10.30 -8.48
CA ASN A 246 16.74 10.69 -9.89
C ASN A 246 17.85 10.15 -10.80
N THR A 247 18.83 9.41 -10.26
CA THR A 247 19.88 8.81 -11.11
C THR A 247 19.31 7.81 -12.09
N SER A 248 19.91 7.69 -13.27
CA SER A 248 19.49 6.71 -14.28
C SER A 248 19.75 5.27 -13.82
N SER A 249 20.89 5.01 -13.18
CA SER A 249 21.31 3.68 -12.73
C SER A 249 21.23 3.54 -11.21
N LEU A 250 20.72 2.40 -10.75
CA LEU A 250 20.71 2.02 -9.33
C LEU A 250 22.01 1.33 -8.89
N SER A 251 22.86 0.90 -9.83
CA SER A 251 24.07 0.11 -9.54
C SER A 251 24.96 0.78 -8.49
N GLY A 252 25.24 0.06 -7.40
CA GLY A 252 26.14 0.51 -6.34
C GLY A 252 25.52 1.49 -5.34
N LEU A 253 24.23 1.83 -5.47
CA LEU A 253 23.53 2.65 -4.49
C LEU A 253 23.10 1.83 -3.28
N SER A 254 23.08 2.45 -2.10
CA SER A 254 22.37 1.89 -0.96
C SER A 254 20.86 2.20 -1.07
N PRO A 255 19.98 1.27 -0.65
CA PRO A 255 18.55 1.52 -0.63
C PRO A 255 18.20 2.60 0.38
N THR A 256 17.16 3.39 0.08
CA THR A 256 16.55 4.33 1.01
C THR A 256 15.88 3.61 2.17
N ALA A 257 15.19 2.50 1.91
CA ALA A 257 14.60 1.63 2.93
C ALA A 257 14.55 0.19 2.40
N THR A 258 14.50 -0.79 3.31
CA THR A 258 14.40 -2.21 2.98
C THR A 258 13.29 -2.82 3.81
N VAL A 259 12.55 -3.75 3.22
CA VAL A 259 11.63 -4.68 3.91
C VAL A 259 12.01 -6.10 3.51
N THR A 260 11.99 -7.03 4.45
CA THR A 260 12.44 -8.41 4.26
C THR A 260 11.31 -9.42 4.14
N ALA A 261 10.14 -9.13 4.72
CA ALA A 261 9.02 -10.05 4.78
C ALA A 261 7.67 -9.38 4.50
N TYR A 262 6.71 -10.19 4.06
CA TYR A 262 5.31 -9.80 3.93
C TYR A 262 4.72 -9.32 5.28
N GLY A 263 4.02 -8.18 5.25
CA GLY A 263 3.48 -7.52 6.43
C GLY A 263 4.50 -6.69 7.23
N GLU A 264 5.75 -6.61 6.78
CA GLU A 264 6.78 -5.78 7.42
C GLU A 264 6.57 -4.30 7.12
N LEU A 265 6.80 -3.48 8.13
CA LEU A 265 6.88 -2.02 8.05
C LEU A 265 8.31 -1.61 8.39
N SER A 266 9.00 -0.93 7.48
CA SER A 266 10.34 -0.43 7.77
C SER A 266 10.31 0.71 8.79
N ASP A 267 11.47 0.99 9.38
CA ASP A 267 11.72 2.27 10.05
C ASP A 267 11.63 3.43 9.05
N PHE A 268 11.52 4.65 9.60
CA PHE A 268 11.59 5.86 8.80
C PHE A 268 13.02 6.16 8.35
N SER A 269 13.17 6.45 7.07
CA SER A 269 14.36 7.04 6.47
C SER A 269 14.12 8.49 6.15
N THR A 270 15.14 9.33 6.37
CA THR A 270 15.07 10.76 6.05
C THR A 270 15.68 11.02 4.68
N VAL A 271 14.93 11.71 3.81
CA VAL A 271 15.38 12.15 2.48
C VAL A 271 15.29 13.68 2.41
N THR A 272 16.10 14.31 1.57
CA THR A 272 15.92 15.73 1.25
C THR A 272 14.58 15.91 0.53
N SER A 273 13.86 17.00 0.81
CA SER A 273 12.62 17.31 0.08
C SER A 273 12.93 17.65 -1.39
N GLY A 274 12.00 17.32 -2.28
CA GLY A 274 12.20 17.51 -3.72
C GLY A 274 11.34 16.60 -4.56
N THR A 275 11.62 16.58 -5.86
CA THR A 275 10.87 15.79 -6.84
C THR A 275 11.72 14.61 -7.29
N TYR A 276 11.21 13.39 -7.11
CA TYR A 276 11.99 12.15 -7.24
C TYR A 276 11.29 11.12 -8.13
N ARG A 277 12.08 10.35 -8.88
CA ARG A 277 11.67 9.03 -9.35
C ARG A 277 11.73 8.04 -8.17
N ILE A 278 10.68 7.26 -7.98
CA ILE A 278 10.62 6.21 -6.95
C ILE A 278 10.71 4.86 -7.64
N ARG A 279 11.63 4.02 -7.18
CA ARG A 279 11.83 2.66 -7.67
C ARG A 279 11.86 1.66 -6.53
N ILE A 280 11.39 0.46 -6.78
CA ILE A 280 11.52 -0.68 -5.88
C ILE A 280 12.12 -1.84 -6.65
N THR A 281 13.11 -2.50 -6.08
CA THR A 281 13.73 -3.70 -6.66
C THR A 281 13.52 -4.90 -5.76
N THR A 282 13.80 -6.09 -6.29
CA THR A 282 14.03 -7.25 -5.43
C THR A 282 15.22 -6.94 -4.52
N ARG A 283 15.13 -7.35 -3.25
CA ARG A 283 16.16 -7.08 -2.26
C ARG A 283 17.52 -7.61 -2.71
N ASN A 284 18.55 -6.77 -2.59
CA ASN A 284 19.92 -7.02 -3.01
C ASN A 284 20.09 -7.32 -4.52
N ASP A 285 19.09 -7.02 -5.35
CA ASP A 285 19.16 -7.17 -6.81
C ASP A 285 18.62 -5.92 -7.50
N GLN A 286 19.52 -4.98 -7.77
CA GLN A 286 19.22 -3.70 -8.41
C GLN A 286 18.85 -3.84 -9.89
N SER A 287 19.09 -5.00 -10.50
CA SER A 287 18.74 -5.27 -11.90
C SER A 287 17.29 -5.69 -12.07
N ASN A 288 16.70 -6.29 -11.03
CA ASN A 288 15.31 -6.72 -11.02
C ASN A 288 14.39 -5.63 -10.41
N VAL A 289 14.01 -4.66 -11.24
CA VAL A 289 13.08 -3.60 -10.88
C VAL A 289 11.65 -4.14 -10.86
N LEU A 290 10.99 -4.03 -9.71
CA LEU A 290 9.60 -4.44 -9.49
C LEU A 290 8.65 -3.27 -9.64
N PHE A 291 9.06 -2.06 -9.27
CA PHE A 291 8.24 -0.86 -9.38
C PHE A 291 9.05 0.32 -9.89
N ASP A 292 8.43 1.11 -10.75
CA ASP A 292 9.01 2.34 -11.27
C ASP A 292 7.92 3.38 -11.57
N THR A 293 8.08 4.60 -11.07
CA THR A 293 7.15 5.70 -11.36
C THR A 293 7.33 6.23 -12.79
N THR A 294 6.23 6.41 -13.52
CA THR A 294 6.22 7.06 -14.86
C THR A 294 6.50 8.57 -14.81
N THR A 295 6.07 9.23 -13.73
CA THR A 295 6.30 10.65 -13.47
C THR A 295 7.02 10.83 -12.14
N GLN A 296 7.81 11.89 -12.02
CA GLN A 296 8.44 12.18 -10.74
C GLN A 296 7.41 12.60 -9.70
N VAL A 297 7.60 12.13 -8.47
CA VAL A 297 6.75 12.38 -7.32
C VAL A 297 7.35 13.51 -6.50
N ASN A 298 6.54 14.52 -6.17
CA ASN A 298 6.96 15.58 -5.26
C ASN A 298 6.84 15.11 -3.81
N LEU A 299 7.94 15.19 -3.07
CA LEU A 299 8.02 14.96 -1.63
C LEU A 299 8.32 16.30 -0.96
N SER A 300 7.28 16.90 -0.40
CA SER A 300 7.33 18.25 0.16
C SER A 300 8.13 18.30 1.47
N SER A 301 8.64 19.48 1.81
CA SER A 301 9.33 19.69 3.09
C SER A 301 8.39 19.45 4.26
N LEU A 302 8.94 18.97 5.39
CA LEU A 302 8.23 18.68 6.64
C LEU A 302 7.30 17.46 6.59
N SER A 303 7.14 16.80 5.44
CA SER A 303 6.17 15.71 5.28
C SER A 303 6.69 14.36 5.83
N VAL A 304 5.74 13.48 6.12
CA VAL A 304 5.97 12.10 6.53
C VAL A 304 5.14 11.20 5.64
N HIS A 305 5.74 10.17 5.04
CA HIS A 305 5.07 9.27 4.10
C HIS A 305 5.22 7.80 4.50
N THR A 306 4.12 7.06 4.41
CA THR A 306 4.14 5.60 4.34
C THR A 306 3.88 5.18 2.90
N LEU A 307 4.80 4.44 2.31
CA LEU A 307 4.64 3.84 0.98
C LEU A 307 4.19 2.39 1.15
N VAL A 308 3.00 2.04 0.67
CA VAL A 308 2.49 0.67 0.72
C VAL A 308 2.69 0.00 -0.62
N VAL A 309 3.46 -1.08 -0.67
CA VAL A 309 3.62 -1.91 -1.86
C VAL A 309 2.45 -2.87 -1.97
N ALA A 310 1.49 -2.54 -2.83
CA ALA A 310 0.26 -3.30 -3.01
C ALA A 310 0.36 -4.28 -4.19
N PRO A 311 -0.14 -5.52 -4.05
CA PRO A 311 -0.18 -6.46 -5.16
C PRO A 311 -1.13 -5.94 -6.24
N ARG A 312 -0.90 -6.35 -7.49
CA ARG A 312 -1.88 -6.21 -8.58
C ARG A 312 -2.43 -7.59 -8.93
N PRO A 313 -3.61 -7.68 -9.57
CA PRO A 313 -4.15 -8.95 -10.03
C PRO A 313 -3.22 -9.75 -10.97
N SER A 314 -2.32 -9.10 -11.71
CA SER A 314 -1.31 -9.76 -12.56
C SER A 314 -0.05 -10.24 -11.82
N GLY A 315 0.03 -10.03 -10.51
CA GLY A 315 0.95 -10.69 -9.58
C GLY A 315 2.43 -10.27 -9.62
N SER A 316 2.99 -9.91 -10.78
CA SER A 316 4.45 -9.73 -10.92
C SER A 316 4.94 -8.30 -10.63
N TYR A 317 4.09 -7.31 -10.87
CA TYR A 317 4.44 -5.89 -10.74
C TYR A 317 3.46 -5.22 -9.79
N PRO A 318 3.90 -4.77 -8.60
CA PRO A 318 3.02 -4.10 -7.64
C PRO A 318 2.70 -2.67 -8.07
N ASN A 319 1.71 -2.06 -7.40
CA ASN A 319 1.55 -0.61 -7.34
C ASN A 319 2.07 -0.09 -6.00
N VAL A 320 2.18 1.23 -5.85
CA VAL A 320 2.52 1.85 -4.56
C VAL A 320 1.48 2.88 -4.16
N SER A 321 0.86 2.69 -2.99
CA SER A 321 0.04 3.73 -2.35
C SER A 321 0.96 4.63 -1.53
N ALA A 322 1.06 5.91 -1.89
CA ALA A 322 1.80 6.91 -1.13
C ALA A 322 0.85 7.64 -0.17
N LEU A 323 1.07 7.45 1.13
CA LEU A 323 0.23 7.97 2.21
C LEU A 323 0.99 9.08 2.93
N GLN A 324 0.71 10.35 2.63
CA GLN A 324 1.23 11.45 3.43
C GLN A 324 0.45 11.53 4.74
N GLU A 325 1.15 11.63 5.88
CA GLU A 325 0.49 11.76 7.18
C GLU A 325 -0.37 13.02 7.25
N LYS A 326 -1.65 12.86 7.64
CA LYS A 326 -2.69 13.89 7.77
C LYS A 326 -2.94 14.71 6.50
N GLY A 327 -2.40 14.27 5.37
CA GLY A 327 -2.41 15.00 4.11
C GLY A 327 -2.95 14.17 2.97
N ASP A 328 -2.54 14.53 1.76
CA ASP A 328 -2.97 13.86 0.54
C ASP A 328 -2.47 12.42 0.46
N SER A 329 -3.08 11.67 -0.46
CA SER A 329 -2.59 10.34 -0.85
C SER A 329 -2.57 10.22 -2.35
N ALA A 330 -1.71 9.36 -2.86
CA ALA A 330 -1.60 9.09 -4.28
C ALA A 330 -1.41 7.60 -4.53
N LEU A 331 -2.14 7.05 -5.49
CA LEU A 331 -1.81 5.76 -6.07
C LEU A 331 -0.78 5.97 -7.18
N LEU A 332 0.45 5.54 -6.94
CA LEU A 332 1.53 5.62 -7.91
C LEU A 332 1.45 4.40 -8.83
N ALA A 333 1.18 4.66 -10.11
CA ALA A 333 1.11 3.64 -11.14
C ALA A 333 2.52 3.15 -11.51
N ASN A 334 2.65 1.84 -11.70
CA ASN A 334 3.89 1.21 -12.10
C ASN A 334 4.09 1.24 -13.62
N ALA A 335 5.15 1.90 -14.08
CA ALA A 335 5.51 2.02 -15.49
C ALA A 335 5.81 0.69 -16.17
N LEU A 336 6.25 -0.31 -15.41
CA LEU A 336 6.59 -1.65 -15.92
C LEU A 336 5.35 -2.49 -16.25
N ALA A 337 4.19 -1.99 -15.86
CA ALA A 337 3.00 -2.78 -15.69
C ALA A 337 1.94 -2.51 -16.79
N THR A 338 2.33 -1.75 -17.81
CA THR A 338 1.58 -1.37 -19.02
C THR A 338 1.99 -2.17 -20.27
N GLY A 339 2.54 -3.37 -20.10
CA GLY A 339 2.81 -4.34 -21.17
C GLY A 339 1.65 -5.31 -21.38
#